data_AF-A0A9D1XJ26-F1
#
_entry.id   AF-A0A9D1XJ26-F1
#
_cell.length_a   1.000
_cell.length_b   1.000
_cell.length_c   1.000
_cell.angle_alpha   90.00
_cell.angle_beta   90.00
_cell.angle_gamma   90.00
#
_symmetry.space_group_name_H-M   'P 1'
#
loop_
_entity.id
_entity.type
_entity.pdbx_description
1 polymer ?
#
loop_
_entity_poly.entity_id
_entity_poly.type
_entity_poly.pdbx_seq_one_letter_code
_entity_poly.pdbx_strand_id
1 'polypeptide(L)'
;IWLMPQAPLKYDGTIRIYSLQEKVESGIPLKEKEAYDKIKIATIYTSSKHEISQKYEQNDELLRVVMLLFGMSGRSVQEIRGILEKEYGFKMSEELKKGVENMCNLAQGLIIENRTAGRMEGKAEEKYEILINLLEQTDISLKRIMKIVGLVKKEEVKEMTDRLIEDLTLKEGYINGKPTTITIERIVSEKDEVV
;
A
#
# COMPACT_ATOMS: atom_id res chain seq x y z
N ILE A 1 -20.83 8.22 -6.16
CA ILE A 1 -19.46 8.76 -5.92
C ILE A 1 -18.58 7.56 -5.57
N TRP A 2 -17.38 7.49 -6.14
CA TRP A 2 -16.38 6.46 -5.85
C TRP A 2 -15.13 7.14 -5.30
N LEU A 3 -14.59 6.62 -4.21
CA LEU A 3 -13.39 7.14 -3.56
C LEU A 3 -12.22 6.19 -3.80
N MET A 4 -11.10 6.73 -4.28
CA MET A 4 -9.86 6.01 -4.58
C MET A 4 -8.76 6.50 -3.63
N PRO A 5 -8.72 6.00 -2.38
CA PRO A 5 -7.63 6.33 -1.46
C PRO A 5 -6.32 5.67 -1.92
N GLN A 6 -5.20 6.31 -1.60
CA GLN A 6 -3.85 5.85 -1.98
C GLN A 6 -3.64 5.69 -3.50
N ALA A 7 -4.26 6.56 -4.29
CA ALA A 7 -4.08 6.59 -5.73
C ALA A 7 -2.60 6.87 -6.11
N PRO A 8 -2.14 6.39 -7.29
CA PRO A 8 -0.85 6.79 -7.84
C PRO A 8 -0.71 8.31 -7.89
N LEU A 9 0.48 8.83 -7.58
CA LEU A 9 0.74 10.26 -7.41
C LEU A 9 0.27 11.12 -8.60
N LYS A 10 0.37 10.58 -9.82
CA LYS A 10 -0.10 11.25 -11.06
C LYS A 10 -1.61 11.52 -11.12
N TYR A 11 -2.41 10.82 -10.32
CA TYR A 11 -3.87 11.00 -10.24
C TYR A 11 -4.33 11.67 -8.95
N ASP A 12 -3.42 11.85 -7.99
CA ASP A 12 -3.73 12.46 -6.71
C ASP A 12 -4.32 13.86 -6.88
N GLY A 13 -5.37 14.17 -6.11
CA GLY A 13 -6.09 15.44 -6.18
C GLY A 13 -6.93 15.63 -7.45
N THR A 14 -7.26 14.53 -8.13
CA THR A 14 -8.13 14.58 -9.31
C THR A 14 -9.55 14.18 -8.94
N ILE A 15 -10.53 14.92 -9.45
CA ILE A 15 -11.93 14.48 -9.52
C ILE A 15 -12.27 14.24 -10.99
N ARG A 16 -12.79 13.07 -11.31
CA ARG A 16 -13.33 12.78 -12.65
C ARG A 16 -14.82 12.56 -12.55
N ILE A 17 -15.56 13.17 -13.46
CA ILE A 17 -17.01 13.02 -13.58
C ILE A 17 -17.28 12.33 -14.92
N TYR A 18 -18.05 11.27 -14.88
CA TYR A 18 -18.51 10.53 -16.04
C TYR A 18 -20.00 10.79 -16.23
N SER A 19 -20.39 11.05 -17.48
CA SER A 19 -21.77 11.25 -17.93
C SER A 19 -22.06 10.35 -19.12
N LEU A 20 -23.31 9.95 -19.29
CA LEU A 20 -23.72 9.18 -20.46
C LEU A 20 -23.84 10.08 -21.69
N GLN A 21 -23.44 9.54 -22.83
CA GLN A 21 -23.66 10.14 -24.14
C GLN A 21 -24.29 9.08 -25.03
N GLU A 22 -25.56 9.28 -25.38
CA GLU A 22 -26.24 8.41 -26.33
C GLU A 22 -25.75 8.73 -27.76
N LYS A 23 -25.62 7.69 -28.58
CA LYS A 23 -25.34 7.78 -30.02
C LYS A 23 -26.33 6.88 -30.73
N VAL A 24 -27.06 7.42 -31.70
CA VAL A 24 -28.05 6.67 -32.48
C VAL A 24 -27.41 6.21 -33.78
N GLU A 25 -27.33 4.89 -33.98
CA GLU A 25 -26.85 4.29 -35.23
C GLU A 25 -27.98 4.02 -36.24
N SER A 26 -29.23 3.87 -35.77
CA SER A 26 -30.42 3.72 -36.61
C SER A 26 -31.69 3.98 -35.79
N GLY A 27 -32.76 4.51 -36.43
CA GLY A 27 -34.07 4.71 -35.80
C GLY A 27 -34.39 6.16 -35.43
N ILE A 28 -35.14 6.35 -34.34
CA ILE A 28 -35.70 7.66 -33.91
C ILE A 28 -34.57 8.57 -33.39
N PRO A 29 -34.65 9.90 -33.62
CA PRO A 29 -33.66 10.86 -33.11
C PRO A 29 -33.48 10.82 -31.58
N LEU A 30 -32.30 11.24 -31.14
CA LEU A 30 -31.94 11.39 -29.73
C LEU A 30 -32.97 12.22 -28.96
N LYS A 31 -33.27 11.77 -27.73
CA LYS A 31 -33.95 12.62 -26.74
C LYS A 31 -32.98 13.64 -26.18
N GLU A 32 -33.51 14.69 -25.56
CA GLU A 32 -32.71 15.64 -24.77
C GLU A 32 -31.85 14.88 -23.75
N LYS A 33 -30.63 15.35 -23.50
CA LYS A 33 -29.65 14.65 -22.66
C LYS A 33 -30.21 14.34 -21.28
N GLU A 34 -30.99 15.27 -20.74
CA GLU A 34 -31.66 15.20 -19.44
C GLU A 34 -32.66 14.05 -19.36
N ALA A 35 -33.18 13.56 -20.50
CA ALA A 35 -34.12 12.45 -20.54
C ALA A 35 -33.44 11.08 -20.30
N TYR A 36 -32.18 10.90 -20.69
CA TYR A 36 -31.46 9.63 -20.59
C TYR A 36 -30.23 9.65 -19.64
N ASP A 37 -29.55 10.79 -19.48
CA ASP A 37 -28.37 10.93 -18.63
C ASP A 37 -28.78 11.07 -17.15
N LYS A 38 -29.32 9.98 -16.58
CA LYS A 38 -29.81 9.91 -15.20
C LYS A 38 -28.75 9.50 -14.19
N ILE A 39 -27.55 9.13 -14.64
CA ILE A 39 -26.48 8.61 -13.79
C ILE A 39 -25.21 9.44 -14.00
N LYS A 40 -24.74 10.08 -12.93
CA LYS A 40 -23.43 10.73 -12.89
C LYS A 40 -22.52 9.99 -11.92
N ILE A 41 -21.38 9.53 -12.41
CA ILE A 41 -20.36 8.88 -11.59
C ILE A 41 -19.25 9.89 -11.35
N ALA A 42 -18.94 10.18 -10.08
CA ALA A 42 -17.76 10.95 -9.71
C ALA A 42 -16.73 10.01 -9.07
N THR A 43 -15.50 9.97 -9.58
CA THR A 43 -14.36 9.30 -8.95
C THR A 43 -13.41 10.33 -8.37
N ILE A 44 -13.09 10.21 -7.08
CA ILE A 44 -12.20 11.12 -6.35
C ILE A 44 -10.92 10.37 -6.00
N TYR A 45 -9.78 10.89 -6.41
CA TYR A 45 -8.47 10.28 -6.21
C TYR A 45 -7.68 11.03 -5.15
N THR A 46 -7.24 10.31 -4.11
CA THR A 46 -6.47 10.87 -3.00
C THR A 46 -5.26 10.00 -2.66
N SER A 47 -4.22 10.60 -2.11
CA SER A 47 -2.96 9.94 -1.72
C SER A 47 -2.41 10.58 -0.46
N SER A 48 -1.95 9.77 0.50
CA SER A 48 -1.31 10.30 1.72
C SER A 48 0.14 10.72 1.51
N LYS A 49 0.66 10.62 0.28
CA LYS A 49 2.06 10.93 -0.06
C LYS A 49 2.30 12.43 -0.33
N HIS A 50 1.25 13.22 -0.56
CA HIS A 50 1.36 14.68 -0.64
C HIS A 50 0.92 15.30 0.69
N GLU A 51 1.62 16.35 1.11
CA GLU A 51 1.19 17.18 2.23
C GLU A 51 -0.11 17.92 1.88
N ILE A 52 -1.09 17.85 2.77
CA ILE A 52 -2.41 18.47 2.57
C ILE A 52 -2.33 19.98 2.46
N SER A 53 -1.42 20.61 3.21
CA SER A 53 -1.14 22.04 3.18
C SER A 53 -0.65 22.54 1.81
N GLN A 54 0.00 21.69 1.02
CA GLN A 54 0.58 22.11 -0.26
C GLN A 54 -0.40 21.99 -1.43
N LYS A 55 -1.29 20.99 -1.40
CA LYS A 55 -2.12 20.64 -2.57
C LYS A 55 -3.61 20.82 -2.35
N TYR A 56 -4.08 20.53 -1.14
CA TYR A 56 -5.50 20.39 -0.83
C TYR A 56 -6.07 21.60 -0.09
N GLU A 57 -5.24 22.34 0.65
CA GLU A 57 -5.67 23.59 1.31
C GLU A 57 -5.83 24.77 0.35
N GLN A 58 -5.16 24.75 -0.80
CA GLN A 58 -5.11 25.91 -1.71
C GLN A 58 -6.12 25.87 -2.88
N ASN A 59 -6.65 24.70 -3.27
CA ASN A 59 -7.30 24.58 -4.59
C ASN A 59 -8.59 23.73 -4.69
N ASP A 60 -9.08 23.05 -3.64
CA ASP A 60 -10.29 22.21 -3.81
C ASP A 60 -11.05 21.94 -2.49
N GLU A 61 -12.15 22.66 -2.27
CA GLU A 61 -13.01 22.56 -1.09
C GLU A 61 -13.54 21.14 -0.85
N LEU A 62 -13.84 20.38 -1.91
CA LEU A 62 -14.37 19.02 -1.77
C LEU A 62 -13.27 18.03 -1.39
N LEU A 63 -12.10 18.11 -2.04
CA LEU A 63 -11.00 17.21 -1.73
C LEU A 63 -10.49 17.39 -0.31
N ARG A 64 -10.46 18.63 0.20
CA ARG A 64 -10.08 18.89 1.59
C ARG A 64 -11.01 18.20 2.58
N VAL A 65 -12.33 18.28 2.37
CA VAL A 65 -13.32 17.56 3.20
C VAL A 65 -13.10 16.05 3.15
N VAL A 66 -12.88 15.49 1.95
CA VAL A 66 -12.57 14.05 1.82
C VAL A 66 -11.31 13.71 2.61
N MET A 67 -10.21 14.42 2.44
CA MET A 67 -8.95 14.14 3.16
C MET A 67 -9.09 14.24 4.69
N LEU A 68 -9.90 15.19 5.18
CA LEU A 68 -10.23 15.33 6.59
C LEU A 68 -11.03 14.12 7.12
N LEU A 69 -12.08 13.70 6.41
CA LEU A 69 -12.94 12.59 6.84
C LEU A 69 -12.20 11.24 6.89
N PHE A 70 -11.24 11.02 6.00
CA PHE A 70 -10.45 9.79 5.97
C PHE A 70 -9.25 9.80 6.94
N GLY A 71 -9.14 10.81 7.82
CA GLY A 71 -8.03 10.90 8.78
C GLY A 71 -6.65 11.04 8.13
N MET A 72 -6.60 11.38 6.83
CA MET A 72 -5.36 11.51 6.06
C MET A 72 -4.68 12.86 6.26
N SER A 73 -5.32 13.76 7.01
CA SER A 73 -4.86 15.12 7.35
C SER A 73 -3.76 15.19 8.39
N GLY A 74 -3.51 14.11 9.14
CA GLY A 74 -2.62 14.16 10.30
C GLY A 74 -3.15 15.02 11.44
N ARG A 75 -4.38 15.54 11.32
CA ARG A 75 -5.08 16.32 12.36
C ARG A 75 -5.83 15.39 13.30
N SER A 76 -6.03 15.82 14.54
CA SER A 76 -6.84 15.10 15.51
C SER A 76 -8.31 15.07 15.12
N VAL A 77 -9.06 14.10 15.65
CA VAL A 77 -10.52 13.97 15.43
C VAL A 77 -11.25 15.26 15.87
N GLN A 78 -10.80 15.88 16.96
CA GLN A 78 -11.36 17.11 17.49
C GLN A 78 -11.14 18.28 16.51
N GLU A 79 -9.94 18.41 15.95
CA GLU A 79 -9.64 19.43 14.94
C GLU A 79 -10.44 19.21 13.66
N ILE A 80 -10.53 17.96 13.18
CA ILE A 80 -11.32 17.61 11.99
C ILE A 80 -12.78 18.00 12.17
N ARG A 81 -13.40 17.61 13.31
CA ARG A 81 -14.78 18.00 13.63
C ARG A 81 -14.95 19.52 13.66
N GLY A 82 -14.01 20.23 14.30
CA GLY A 82 -14.03 21.69 14.38
C GLY A 82 -13.95 22.38 13.01
N ILE A 83 -13.12 21.86 12.10
CA ILE A 83 -13.01 22.36 10.73
C ILE A 83 -14.31 22.11 9.95
N LEU A 84 -14.85 20.89 10.00
CA LEU A 84 -16.10 20.54 9.31
C LEU A 84 -17.26 21.41 9.79
N GLU A 85 -17.34 21.70 11.09
CA GLU A 85 -18.40 22.54 11.66
C GLU A 85 -18.22 24.02 11.31
N LYS A 86 -17.02 24.58 11.54
CA LYS A 86 -16.78 26.03 11.40
C LYS A 86 -16.61 26.49 9.96
N GLU A 87 -15.92 25.71 9.14
CA GLU A 87 -15.54 26.11 7.78
C GLU A 87 -16.52 25.59 6.72
N TYR A 88 -17.15 24.44 6.98
CA TYR A 88 -18.06 23.79 6.02
C TYR A 88 -19.51 23.72 6.50
N GLY A 89 -19.82 24.22 7.71
CA GLY A 89 -21.18 24.32 8.22
C GLY A 89 -21.85 22.99 8.53
N PHE A 90 -21.09 21.88 8.67
CA PHE A 90 -21.66 20.61 9.07
C PHE A 90 -22.19 20.68 10.50
N LYS A 91 -23.47 20.35 10.69
CA LYS A 91 -24.01 20.13 12.04
C LYS A 91 -23.42 18.83 12.60
N MET A 92 -22.60 18.93 13.65
CA MET A 92 -22.03 17.76 14.31
C MET A 92 -23.08 17.01 15.14
N SER A 93 -23.96 16.26 14.47
CA SER A 93 -24.83 15.28 15.12
C SER A 93 -24.01 14.18 15.77
N GLU A 94 -24.59 13.45 16.72
CA GLU A 94 -23.90 12.33 17.38
C GLU A 94 -23.50 11.22 16.39
N GLU A 95 -24.33 10.98 15.35
CA GLU A 95 -24.00 10.04 14.28
C GLU A 95 -22.79 10.52 13.47
N LEU A 96 -22.75 11.80 13.10
CA LEU A 96 -21.63 12.34 12.32
C LEU A 96 -20.34 12.35 13.14
N LYS A 97 -20.40 12.72 14.42
CA LYS A 97 -19.24 12.65 15.33
C LYS A 97 -18.68 11.24 15.37
N LYS A 98 -19.52 10.23 15.62
CA LYS A 98 -19.10 8.82 15.63
C LYS A 98 -18.55 8.37 14.28
N GLY A 99 -19.18 8.80 13.18
CA GLY A 99 -18.71 8.51 11.82
C GLY A 99 -17.28 9.01 11.58
N VAL A 100 -16.99 10.27 11.91
CA VAL A 100 -15.65 10.87 11.77
C VAL A 100 -14.63 10.13 12.62
N GLU A 101 -14.97 9.79 13.86
CA GLU A 101 -14.08 9.06 14.77
C GLU A 101 -13.78 7.65 14.30
N ASN A 102 -14.79 6.91 13.86
CA ASN A 102 -14.62 5.57 13.31
C ASN A 102 -13.73 5.57 12.08
N MET A 103 -13.91 6.54 11.17
CA MET A 103 -13.09 6.66 9.96
C MET A 103 -11.63 7.01 10.29
N CYS A 104 -11.40 7.93 11.24
CA CYS A 104 -10.04 8.26 11.68
C CYS A 104 -9.35 7.08 12.37
N ASN A 105 -10.05 6.37 13.26
CA ASN A 105 -9.51 5.21 13.96
C ASN A 105 -9.17 4.08 12.97
N LEU A 106 -10.04 3.83 11.99
CA LEU A 106 -9.78 2.86 10.92
C LEU A 106 -8.53 3.23 10.13
N ALA A 107 -8.41 4.49 9.70
CA ALA A 107 -7.24 4.97 8.97
C ALA A 107 -5.94 4.81 9.78
N GLN A 108 -5.97 5.15 11.06
CA GLN A 108 -4.82 4.97 11.96
C GLN A 108 -4.46 3.48 12.14
N GLY A 109 -5.46 2.62 12.34
CA GLY A 109 -5.25 1.17 12.46
C GLY A 109 -4.55 0.60 11.23
N LEU A 110 -5.03 0.94 10.03
CA LEU A 110 -4.41 0.54 8.77
C LEU A 110 -2.99 1.08 8.62
N ILE A 111 -2.72 2.33 9.01
CA ILE A 111 -1.36 2.89 8.95
C ILE A 111 -0.41 2.13 9.87
N ILE A 112 -0.85 1.79 11.08
CA ILE A 112 -0.05 1.03 12.04
C ILE A 112 0.24 -0.37 11.49
N GLU A 113 -0.79 -1.09 11.04
CA GLU A 113 -0.67 -2.44 10.49
C GLU A 113 0.25 -2.49 9.27
N ASN A 114 0.10 -1.57 8.33
CA ASN A 114 0.98 -1.51 7.16
C ASN A 114 2.43 -1.17 7.54
N ARG A 115 2.65 -0.31 8.54
CA ARG A 115 4.00 0.00 9.04
C ARG A 115 4.64 -1.18 9.77
N THR A 116 3.86 -1.94 10.54
CA THR A 116 4.37 -3.14 11.21
C THR A 116 4.70 -4.22 10.20
N ALA A 117 3.80 -4.50 9.24
CA ALA A 117 4.04 -5.41 8.14
C ALA A 117 5.28 -5.02 7.34
N GLY A 118 5.36 -3.77 6.85
CA GLY A 118 6.51 -3.29 6.08
C GLY A 118 7.83 -3.32 6.86
N ARG A 119 7.81 -3.10 8.18
CA ARG A 119 9.01 -3.26 9.02
C ARG A 119 9.43 -4.73 9.15
N MET A 120 8.48 -5.65 9.27
CA MET A 120 8.79 -7.09 9.32
C MET A 120 9.35 -7.58 7.99
N GLU A 121 8.71 -7.23 6.88
CA GLU A 121 9.18 -7.52 5.52
C GLU A 121 10.58 -6.95 5.28
N GLY A 122 10.81 -5.67 5.61
CA GLY A 122 12.12 -5.04 5.44
C GLY A 122 13.24 -5.70 6.26
N LYS A 123 12.94 -6.17 7.48
CA LYS A 123 13.89 -6.93 8.29
C LYS A 123 14.18 -8.32 7.72
N ALA A 124 13.18 -8.99 7.17
CA ALA A 124 13.37 -10.27 6.50
C ALA A 124 14.24 -10.11 5.25
N GLU A 125 13.99 -9.06 4.46
CA GLU A 125 14.78 -8.73 3.28
C GLU A 125 16.23 -8.39 3.62
N GLU A 126 16.46 -7.57 4.64
CA GLU A 126 17.81 -7.25 5.12
C GLU A 126 18.58 -8.50 5.57
N LYS A 127 17.94 -9.40 6.32
CA LYS A 127 18.55 -10.68 6.72
C LYS A 127 18.89 -11.55 5.52
N TYR A 128 18.03 -11.58 4.51
CA TYR A 128 18.26 -12.32 3.27
C TYR A 128 19.48 -11.78 2.52
N GLU A 129 19.57 -10.46 2.32
CA GLU A 129 20.72 -9.81 1.69
C GLU A 129 22.03 -10.07 2.45
N ILE A 130 22.03 -9.97 3.78
CA ILE A 130 23.21 -10.30 4.60
C ILE A 130 23.60 -11.77 4.41
N LEU A 131 22.62 -12.68 4.40
CA LEU A 131 22.85 -14.10 4.19
C LEU A 131 23.52 -14.38 2.84
N ILE A 132 23.02 -13.79 1.75
CA ILE A 132 23.63 -13.90 0.41
C ILE A 132 25.06 -13.38 0.43
N ASN A 133 25.28 -12.18 0.96
CA ASN A 133 26.61 -11.57 1.00
C ASN A 133 27.61 -12.43 1.78
N LEU A 134 27.20 -13.04 2.89
CA LEU A 134 28.05 -13.94 3.67
C LEU A 134 28.35 -15.24 2.90
N LEU A 135 27.37 -15.81 2.20
CA LEU A 135 27.59 -16.99 1.38
C LEU A 135 28.57 -16.71 0.22
N GLU A 136 28.48 -15.54 -0.40
CA GLU A 136 29.40 -15.15 -1.50
C GLU A 136 30.83 -14.89 -1.02
N GLN A 137 30.99 -14.23 0.14
CA GLN A 137 32.30 -13.75 0.59
C GLN A 137 33.04 -14.72 1.51
N THR A 138 32.38 -15.78 1.96
CA THR A 138 32.94 -16.71 2.94
C THR A 138 32.60 -18.16 2.59
N ASP A 139 33.38 -19.11 3.10
CA ASP A 139 33.09 -20.54 3.02
C ASP A 139 32.30 -21.03 4.25
N ILE A 140 31.50 -20.15 4.87
CA ILE A 140 30.67 -20.50 6.02
C ILE A 140 29.43 -21.23 5.54
N SER A 141 29.01 -22.22 6.34
CA SER A 141 27.79 -22.98 6.11
C SER A 141 26.52 -22.15 6.21
N LEU A 142 25.50 -22.48 5.39
CA LEU A 142 24.19 -21.81 5.41
C LEU A 142 23.57 -21.87 6.82
N LYS A 143 23.62 -23.04 7.45
CA LYS A 143 23.12 -23.27 8.82
C LYS A 143 23.82 -22.37 9.85
N ARG A 144 25.12 -22.11 9.68
CA ARG A 144 25.88 -21.23 10.59
C ARG A 144 25.59 -19.77 10.31
N ILE A 145 25.46 -19.37 9.04
CA ILE A 145 25.05 -18.01 8.67
C ILE A 145 23.66 -17.69 9.23
N MET A 146 22.69 -18.59 9.08
CA MET A 146 21.34 -18.43 9.64
C MET A 146 21.37 -18.16 11.15
N LYS A 147 22.22 -18.88 11.90
CA LYS A 147 22.43 -18.60 13.33
C LYS A 147 23.03 -17.22 13.57
N ILE A 148 24.01 -16.79 12.78
CA ILE A 148 24.65 -15.47 12.87
C ILE A 148 23.63 -14.34 12.65
N VAL A 149 22.77 -14.46 11.63
CA VAL A 149 21.73 -13.46 11.33
C VAL A 149 20.49 -13.56 12.23
N GLY A 150 20.52 -14.45 13.23
CA GLY A 150 19.44 -14.61 14.20
C GLY A 150 18.16 -15.21 13.62
N LEU A 151 18.28 -16.09 12.62
CA LEU A 151 17.19 -16.94 12.12
C LEU A 151 17.21 -18.24 12.92
N VAL A 152 16.33 -18.29 13.93
CA VAL A 152 16.28 -19.40 14.89
C VAL A 152 14.95 -20.15 14.86
N LYS A 153 13.90 -19.53 14.30
CA LYS A 153 12.59 -20.18 14.18
C LYS A 153 12.58 -21.09 12.96
N LYS A 154 12.03 -22.30 13.12
CA LYS A 154 11.99 -23.33 12.08
C LYS A 154 11.29 -22.86 10.81
N GLU A 155 10.14 -22.20 10.94
CA GLU A 155 9.41 -21.62 9.81
C GLU A 155 10.24 -20.56 9.06
N GLU A 156 10.85 -19.60 9.76
CA GLU A 156 11.66 -18.53 9.14
C GLU A 156 12.88 -19.11 8.40
N VAL A 157 13.53 -20.13 8.98
CA VAL A 157 14.64 -20.85 8.35
C VAL A 157 14.19 -21.58 7.09
N LYS A 158 13.04 -22.25 7.15
CA LYS A 158 12.49 -22.98 6.01
C LYS A 158 12.13 -22.02 4.88
N GLU A 159 11.38 -20.96 5.18
CA GLU A 159 10.98 -19.94 4.20
C GLU A 159 12.20 -19.32 3.51
N MET A 160 13.23 -18.97 4.28
CA MET A 160 14.45 -18.40 3.71
C MET A 160 15.25 -19.39 2.86
N THR A 161 15.27 -20.67 3.26
CA THR A 161 15.94 -21.72 2.48
C THR A 161 15.20 -21.97 1.17
N ASP A 162 13.87 -22.07 1.22
CA ASP A 162 13.03 -22.31 0.06
C ASP A 162 13.17 -21.14 -0.94
N ARG A 163 13.14 -19.90 -0.45
CA ARG A 163 13.39 -18.69 -1.26
C ARG A 163 14.77 -18.72 -1.94
N LEU A 164 15.83 -19.06 -1.20
CA LEU A 164 17.19 -19.14 -1.73
C LEU A 164 17.30 -20.18 -2.84
N ILE A 165 16.71 -21.36 -2.63
CA ILE A 165 16.69 -22.43 -3.63
C ILE A 165 15.92 -21.98 -4.86
N GLU A 166 14.76 -21.36 -4.70
CA GLU A 166 13.93 -20.83 -5.79
C GLU A 166 14.70 -19.79 -6.63
N ASP A 167 15.35 -18.82 -5.99
CA ASP A 167 16.15 -17.80 -6.68
C ASP A 167 17.27 -18.44 -7.53
N LEU A 168 17.94 -19.46 -6.98
CA LEU A 168 18.99 -20.21 -7.68
C LEU A 168 18.47 -21.12 -8.80
N THR A 169 17.23 -21.61 -8.73
CA THR A 169 16.63 -22.45 -9.78
C THR A 169 16.06 -21.64 -10.92
N LEU A 170 15.47 -20.47 -10.64
CA LEU A 170 14.82 -19.64 -11.66
C LEU A 170 15.82 -18.94 -12.58
N LYS A 171 17.04 -18.66 -12.10
CA LYS A 171 18.10 -18.02 -12.88
C LYS A 171 19.44 -18.66 -12.54
N GLU A 172 19.80 -19.72 -13.25
CA GLU A 172 21.09 -20.39 -13.08
C GLU A 172 22.23 -19.36 -13.04
N GLY A 173 22.93 -19.31 -11.90
CA GLY A 173 24.07 -18.41 -11.69
C GLY A 173 23.72 -16.96 -11.38
N TYR A 174 22.46 -16.59 -11.08
CA TYR A 174 22.10 -15.24 -10.63
C TYR A 174 21.17 -15.21 -9.40
N ILE A 175 21.50 -14.35 -8.43
CA ILE A 175 20.59 -13.97 -7.31
C ILE A 175 20.39 -12.46 -7.35
N ASN A 176 19.14 -11.99 -7.20
CA ASN A 176 18.78 -10.56 -7.23
C ASN A 176 19.34 -9.80 -8.46
N GLY A 177 19.43 -10.48 -9.60
CA GLY A 177 19.94 -9.91 -10.86
C GLY A 177 21.46 -9.75 -10.93
N LYS A 178 22.22 -10.29 -9.97
CA LYS A 178 23.69 -10.29 -9.96
C LYS A 178 24.23 -11.72 -10.12
N PRO A 179 25.35 -11.93 -10.84
CA PRO A 179 25.99 -13.23 -10.90
C PRO A 179 26.32 -13.74 -9.49
N THR A 180 26.10 -15.03 -9.25
CA THR A 180 26.37 -15.69 -7.96
C THR A 180 27.32 -16.86 -8.11
N THR A 181 28.15 -17.09 -7.09
CA THR A 181 28.99 -18.30 -6.97
C THR A 181 28.35 -19.37 -6.09
N ILE A 182 27.18 -19.08 -5.51
CA ILE A 182 26.46 -19.97 -4.60
C ILE A 182 25.84 -21.12 -5.41
N THR A 183 26.07 -22.36 -4.96
CA THR A 183 25.52 -23.55 -5.60
C THR A 183 24.44 -24.21 -4.73
N ILE A 184 23.44 -24.83 -5.36
CA ILE A 184 22.42 -25.61 -4.67
C ILE A 184 23.05 -26.75 -3.87
N GLU A 185 24.12 -27.37 -4.40
CA GLU A 185 24.87 -28.43 -3.71
C GLU A 185 25.42 -27.96 -2.36
N ARG A 186 26.00 -26.75 -2.30
CA ARG A 186 26.50 -26.14 -1.05
C ARG A 186 25.38 -25.89 -0.03
N ILE A 187 24.18 -25.57 -0.49
CA ILE A 187 23.01 -25.33 0.36
C ILE A 187 22.41 -26.64 0.88
N VAL A 188 22.38 -27.68 0.04
CA VAL A 188 21.74 -28.97 0.34
C VAL A 188 22.66 -29.91 1.12
N SER A 189 23.99 -29.84 0.94
CA SER A 189 24.97 -30.71 1.62
C SER A 189 24.94 -30.64 3.14
N GLU A 190 24.31 -29.61 3.72
CA GLU A 190 24.15 -29.42 5.17
C GLU A 190 22.85 -30.00 5.75
N LYS A 191 21.96 -30.56 4.91
CA LYS A 191 20.75 -31.26 5.38
C LYS A 191 21.08 -32.60 6.06
N ASP A 192 22.25 -33.19 5.78
CA ASP A 192 22.61 -34.56 6.21
C ASP A 192 23.28 -34.65 7.59
N GLU A 193 23.55 -33.54 8.29
CA GLU A 193 24.08 -33.55 9.67
C GLU A 193 22.98 -33.62 10.76
N VAL A 194 21.82 -34.19 10.46
CA VAL A 194 20.71 -34.34 11.43
C VAL A 194 20.32 -35.80 11.56
N VAL A 195 21.06 -36.52 12.41
CA VAL A 195 20.54 -37.53 13.33
C VAL A 195 21.04 -37.19 14.73
#